data_AF-A0A920R3Z7-F1
#
_entry.id   AF-A0A920R3Z7-F1
#
_cell.length_a   1.000
_cell.length_b   1.000
_cell.length_c   1.000
_cell.angle_alpha   90.00
_cell.angle_beta   90.00
_cell.angle_gamma   90.00
#
_symmetry.space_group_name_H-M   'P 1'
#
loop_
_entity.id
_entity.type
_entity.pdbx_description
1 polymer ?
#
loop_
_entity_poly.entity_id
_entity_poly.type
_entity_poly.pdbx_seq_one_letter_code
_entity_poly.pdbx_strand_id
1 'polypeptide(L)' 'MKTREGIDQMARIANEISDLVLEFGGSLSGEHGDGIVRGAFADKMFGGELVQHFREVKNAFDPNGVMNPNKIFDTLR' A
#
# COMPACT_ATOMS: atom_id res chain seq x y z
N MET A 1 -10.53 -19.42 -4.36
CA MET A 1 -9.54 -18.38 -3.98
C MET A 1 -8.15 -18.57 -4.56
N LYS A 2 -7.66 -19.80 -4.83
CA LYS A 2 -6.33 -20.00 -5.45
C LYS A 2 -6.34 -20.14 -6.99
N THR A 3 -7.52 -20.03 -7.61
CA THR A 3 -7.66 -19.96 -9.07
C THR A 3 -7.35 -18.55 -9.55
N ARG A 4 -6.99 -18.39 -10.83
CA ARG A 4 -6.74 -17.06 -11.41
C ARG A 4 -7.94 -16.13 -11.21
N GLU A 5 -9.13 -16.60 -11.53
CA GLU A 5 -10.38 -15.87 -11.32
C GLU A 5 -10.59 -15.47 -9.86
N GLY A 6 -10.24 -16.34 -8.91
CA GLY A 6 -10.34 -16.05 -7.48
C GLY A 6 -9.35 -14.97 -7.02
N ILE A 7 -8.15 -14.93 -7.61
CA ILE A 7 -7.16 -13.87 -7.36
C ILE A 7 -7.67 -12.54 -7.92
N ASP A 8 -8.17 -12.53 -9.15
CA ASP A 8 -8.72 -11.33 -9.79
C ASP A 8 -9.97 -10.82 -9.06
N GLN A 9 -10.78 -11.72 -8.50
CA GLN A 9 -11.90 -11.36 -7.63
C GLN A 9 -11.42 -10.72 -6.32
N MET A 10 -10.42 -11.29 -5.67
CA MET A 10 -9.87 -10.71 -4.43
C MET A 10 -9.27 -9.33 -4.65
N ALA A 11 -8.56 -9.13 -5.77
CA ALA A 11 -8.00 -7.84 -6.13
C ALA A 11 -9.08 -6.77 -6.35
N ARG A 12 -10.21 -7.13 -6.98
CA ARG A 12 -11.37 -6.24 -7.12
C ARG A 12 -11.98 -5.87 -5.78
N ILE A 13 -12.24 -6.86 -4.93
CA ILE A 13 -12.78 -6.64 -3.58
C ILE A 13 -11.86 -5.71 -2.77
N ALA A 14 -10.53 -5.94 -2.82
CA ALA A 14 -9.58 -5.09 -2.10
C ALA A 14 -9.59 -3.64 -2.60
N ASN A 15 -9.70 -3.42 -3.91
CA ASN A 15 -9.82 -2.08 -4.48
C ASN A 15 -11.12 -1.40 -4.04
N GLU A 16 -12.27 -2.07 -4.18
CA GLU A 16 -13.58 -1.51 -3.81
C GLU A 16 -13.66 -1.18 -2.32
N ILE A 17 -13.13 -2.04 -1.45
CA ILE A 17 -13.05 -1.77 -0.01
C ILE A 17 -12.14 -0.57 0.27
N SER A 18 -11.02 -0.43 -0.43
CA SER A 18 -10.14 0.72 -0.24
C SER A 18 -10.79 2.04 -0.61
N ASP A 19 -11.61 2.05 -1.67
CA ASP A 19 -12.37 3.24 -2.07
C ASP A 19 -13.44 3.59 -1.03
N LEU A 20 -14.16 2.58 -0.54
CA LEU A 20 -15.18 2.76 0.49
C LEU A 20 -14.60 3.28 1.80
N VAL A 21 -13.48 2.71 2.27
CA VAL A 21 -12.83 3.18 3.51
C VAL A 21 -12.45 4.66 3.38
N LEU A 22 -11.91 5.06 2.23
CA LEU A 22 -11.53 6.45 1.96
C LEU A 22 -12.72 7.40 1.86
N GLU A 23 -13.82 6.98 1.23
CA GLU A 23 -15.06 7.75 1.14
C GLU A 23 -15.54 8.21 2.53
N PHE A 24 -15.37 7.36 3.53
CA PHE A 24 -15.76 7.64 4.92
C PHE A 24 -14.62 8.19 5.79
N GLY A 25 -13.47 8.56 5.20
CA GLY A 25 -12.32 9.11 5.92
C GLY A 25 -11.64 8.13 6.88
N GLY A 26 -11.81 6.82 6.64
CA GLY A 26 -11.21 5.75 7.43
C GLY A 26 -9.76 5.46 7.06
N SER A 27 -9.14 4.56 7.82
CA SER A 27 -7.79 4.04 7.54
C SER A 27 -7.86 2.58 7.10
N LEU A 28 -7.08 2.21 6.07
CA LEU A 28 -6.93 0.82 5.62
C LEU A 28 -6.20 -0.07 6.64
N SER A 29 -5.47 0.54 7.57
CA SER A 29 -4.72 -0.16 8.59
C SER A 29 -4.81 0.52 9.97
N GLY A 30 -4.80 -0.30 11.00
CA GLY A 30 -4.63 0.11 12.40
C GLY A 30 -3.30 -0.43 12.93
N GLU A 31 -3.34 -1.54 13.66
CA GLU A 31 -2.17 -2.15 14.31
C GLU A 31 -1.31 -3.05 13.40
N HIS A 32 -1.87 -3.56 12.30
CA HIS A 32 -1.18 -4.54 11.46
C HIS A 32 -0.24 -3.93 10.41
N GLY A 33 -0.27 -2.60 10.22
CA GLY A 33 0.53 -1.90 9.22
C GLY A 33 0.08 -2.18 7.78
N ASP A 34 0.81 -1.63 6.81
CA ASP A 34 0.42 -1.72 5.40
C ASP A 34 0.98 -2.96 4.72
N GLY A 35 2.29 -3.17 4.84
CA GLY A 35 3.00 -4.26 4.18
C GLY A 35 2.69 -4.35 2.68
N ILE A 36 2.98 -5.50 2.09
CA ILE A 36 2.80 -5.71 0.63
C ILE A 36 1.33 -5.55 0.23
N VAL A 37 0.43 -6.06 1.08
CA VAL A 37 -0.99 -6.16 0.76
C VAL A 37 -1.65 -4.78 0.68
N ARG A 38 -1.31 -3.84 1.57
CA ARG A 38 -1.91 -2.51 1.58
C ARG A 38 -1.01 -1.40 1.06
N GLY A 39 0.31 -1.63 0.98
CA GLY A 39 1.28 -0.68 0.40
C GLY A 39 0.95 -0.31 -1.04
N ALA A 40 0.31 -1.21 -1.79
CA ALA A 40 -0.22 -0.93 -3.13
C ALA A 40 -1.24 0.22 -3.19
N PHE A 41 -1.87 0.56 -2.05
CA PHE A 41 -2.84 1.64 -1.87
C PHE A 41 -2.25 2.87 -1.16
N ALA A 42 -0.95 2.92 -0.87
CA ALA A 42 -0.33 4.03 -0.15
C ALA A 42 -0.58 5.39 -0.83
N ASP A 43 -0.44 5.46 -2.17
CA ASP A 43 -0.75 6.68 -2.94
C ASP A 43 -2.22 7.10 -2.80
N LYS A 44 -3.13 6.11 -2.73
CA LYS A 44 -4.56 6.36 -2.56
C LYS A 44 -4.87 6.88 -1.16
N MET A 45 -4.19 6.35 -0.14
CA MET A 45 -4.42 6.69 1.27
C MET A 45 -3.84 8.03 1.69
N PHE A 46 -2.63 8.34 1.22
CA PHE A 46 -1.83 9.44 1.74
C PHE A 46 -1.62 10.56 0.70
N GLY A 47 -1.93 10.29 -0.57
CA GLY A 47 -1.65 11.20 -1.67
C GLY A 47 -0.17 11.22 -2.06
N GLY A 48 0.11 11.61 -3.31
CA GLY A 48 1.46 11.54 -3.88
C GLY A 48 2.50 12.40 -3.15
N GLU A 49 2.10 13.55 -2.60
CA GLU A 49 3.01 14.44 -1.86
C GLU A 49 3.53 13.79 -0.58
N LEU A 50 2.63 13.29 0.28
CA LEU A 50 3.02 12.67 1.54
C LEU A 50 3.80 11.37 1.30
N VAL A 51 3.37 10.59 0.30
CA VAL A 51 4.08 9.37 -0.11
C VAL A 51 5.49 9.66 -0.63
N GLN A 52 5.71 10.81 -1.28
CA GLN A 52 7.03 11.25 -1.69
C GLN A 52 7.90 11.61 -0.48
N HIS A 53 7.35 12.31 0.51
CA HIS A 53 8.09 12.59 1.75
C HIS A 53 8.46 11.31 2.52
N PHE A 54 7.61 10.29 2.52
CA PHE A 54 7.99 9.00 3.11
C PHE A 54 9.17 8.34 2.38
N ARG A 55 9.26 8.49 1.05
CA ARG A 55 10.43 8.03 0.28
C ARG A 55 11.68 8.82 0.60
N GLU A 56 11.57 10.13 0.77
CA GLU A 56 12.71 10.99 1.14
C GLU A 56 13.28 10.57 2.50
N VAL A 57 12.42 10.35 3.49
CA VAL A 57 12.83 9.81 4.80
C VAL A 57 13.48 8.44 4.65
N LYS A 58 12.84 7.52 3.91
CA LYS A 58 13.40 6.18 3.67
C LYS A 58 14.80 6.25 3.04
N ASN A 59 14.97 7.09 2.02
CA ASN A 59 16.24 7.25 1.31
C ASN A 59 17.32 7.91 2.18
N ALA A 60 16.94 8.83 3.08
CA ALA A 60 17.88 9.45 4.01
C ALA A 60 18.50 8.43 5.00
N PHE A 61 17.73 7.45 5.44
CA PHE A 61 18.19 6.42 6.39
C PHE A 61 18.66 5.12 5.73
N ASP A 62 18.24 4.82 4.51
CA ASP A 62 18.58 3.60 3.78
C ASP A 62 18.81 3.89 2.28
N PRO A 63 19.87 4.66 1.94
CA PRO A 63 20.14 5.07 0.57
C PRO A 63 20.48 3.90 -0.37
N ASN A 64 20.88 2.75 0.19
CA ASN A 64 21.18 1.54 -0.57
C ASN A 64 19.97 0.58 -0.66
N GLY A 65 18.83 0.93 -0.05
CA GLY A 65 17.59 0.16 -0.12
C GLY A 65 17.66 -1.25 0.49
N VAL A 66 18.50 -1.48 1.50
CA VAL A 66 18.72 -2.81 2.09
C VAL A 66 17.63 -3.17 3.08
N MET A 67 17.05 -2.19 3.77
CA MET A 67 16.07 -2.43 4.82
C MET A 67 14.67 -2.63 4.24
N ASN A 68 14.29 -3.90 4.04
CA ASN A 68 12.94 -4.32 3.68
C ASN A 68 12.41 -3.69 2.36
N PRO A 69 13.11 -3.91 1.23
CA PRO A 69 12.77 -3.28 -0.04
C PRO A 69 11.39 -3.70 -0.55
N ASN A 70 10.73 -2.77 -1.24
CA ASN A 70 9.48 -2.96 -1.99
C ASN A 70 8.27 -3.41 -1.15
N LYS A 71 8.30 -3.24 0.19
CA LYS A 71 7.21 -3.72 1.07
C LYS A 71 6.13 -2.71 1.37
N ILE A 72 6.40 -1.42 1.31
CA ILE A 72 5.41 -0.36 1.59
C ILE A 72 5.31 0.54 0.36
N PHE A 73 6.47 0.95 -0.15
CA PHE A 73 6.63 1.72 -1.37
C PHE A 73 7.15 0.83 -2.49
N ASP A 74 6.80 1.18 -3.73
CA ASP A 74 7.25 0.49 -4.94
C ASP A 74 6.97 -1.02 -4.92
N THR A 75 5.88 -1.38 -4.25
CA THR A 75 5.41 -2.76 -4.15
C THR A 75 4.94 -3.24 -5.50
N LEU A 76 5.41 -4.42 -5.90
CA LEU A 76 5.00 -5.07 -7.14
C LEU A 76 3.48 -5.29 -7.14
N ARG A 77 2.81 -4.78 -8.17
CA ARG A 77 1.38 -4.99 -8.44
C ARG A 77 1.17 -6.25 -9.27
#